data_AF-A0A7S2AZS1-F1
#
_entry.id   AF-A0A7S2AZS1-F1
#
_cell.length_a   1.000
_cell.length_b   1.000
_cell.length_c   1.000
_cell.angle_alpha   90.00
_cell.angle_beta   90.00
_cell.angle_gamma   90.00
#
_symmetry.space_group_name_H-M   'P 1'
#
loop_
_entity.id
_entity.type
_entity.pdbx_description
1 polymer ?
#
loop_
_entity_poly.entity_id
_entity_poly.type
_entity_poly.pdbx_seq_one_letter_code
_entity_poly.pdbx_strand_id
1 'polypeptide(L)'
;RIFVCFAIGYHGYANVVRGKNAGIAIPATLLLMRYTGSAIQKNAKRLQAVVLGTVTGILIHAIVGRCVWWGYALTGVLYFFWLILTLFIYFDTVDNSYSGLLMAYFGTMGILRGCNDLNFDPMLTHYPITNTVVAIFVVTFFDTIFQPSRASVAAYEAYKEVWQTLEDAVKDIFDPQ
;
A
#
# COMPACT_ATOMS: atom_id res chain seq x y z
N ARG A 1 3.53 4.58 14.38
CA ARG A 1 2.58 4.15 13.31
C ARG A 1 2.07 2.73 13.56
N ILE A 2 2.94 1.69 13.58
CA ILE A 2 2.54 0.28 13.86
C ILE A 2 1.89 0.11 15.24
N PHE A 3 2.51 0.63 16.31
CA PHE A 3 1.98 0.48 17.67
C PHE A 3 0.56 1.04 17.85
N VAL A 4 0.23 2.12 17.14
CA VAL A 4 -1.12 2.71 17.16
C VAL A 4 -2.11 1.81 16.41
N CYS A 5 -1.72 1.29 15.23
CA CYS A 5 -2.54 0.32 14.50
C CYS A 5 -2.78 -0.97 15.31
N PHE A 6 -1.77 -1.42 16.06
CA PHE A 6 -1.89 -2.55 16.98
C PHE A 6 -2.82 -2.25 18.16
N ALA A 7 -2.70 -1.06 18.78
CA ALA A 7 -3.58 -0.65 19.87
C ALA A 7 -5.06 -0.56 19.43
N ILE A 8 -5.31 -0.01 18.24
CA ILE A 8 -6.66 0.07 17.64
C ILE A 8 -7.21 -1.32 17.32
N GLY A 9 -6.39 -2.22 16.74
CA GLY A 9 -6.78 -3.61 16.49
C GLY A 9 -7.02 -4.43 17.77
N TYR A 10 -6.32 -4.08 18.87
CA TYR A 10 -6.46 -4.75 20.16
C TYR A 10 -7.73 -4.32 20.89
N HIS A 11 -7.98 -3.01 21.03
CA HIS A 11 -9.19 -2.49 21.67
C HIS A 11 -10.45 -2.75 20.83
N GLY A 12 -10.33 -2.71 19.50
CA GLY A 12 -11.49 -2.64 18.62
C GLY A 12 -12.23 -1.31 18.77
N TYR A 13 -13.10 -0.98 17.81
CA TYR A 13 -13.93 0.22 17.90
C TYR A 13 -15.28 -0.04 17.23
N ALA A 14 -16.35 0.03 18.05
CA ALA A 14 -17.73 -0.24 17.65
C ALA A 14 -17.91 -1.58 16.88
N ASN A 15 -18.98 -1.71 16.08
CA ASN A 15 -19.18 -2.84 15.15
C ASN A 15 -18.28 -2.76 13.90
N VAL A 16 -17.42 -1.75 13.81
CA VAL A 16 -16.61 -1.42 12.62
C VAL A 16 -15.31 -2.20 12.63
N VAL A 17 -14.65 -2.32 13.79
CA VAL A 17 -13.40 -3.08 13.96
C VAL A 17 -13.60 -4.15 15.02
N ARG A 18 -13.52 -5.43 14.60
CA ARG A 18 -13.50 -6.56 15.53
C ARG A 18 -12.26 -6.45 16.42
N GLY A 19 -12.48 -6.44 17.74
CA GLY A 19 -11.40 -6.49 18.72
C GLY A 19 -10.56 -7.76 18.59
N LYS A 20 -9.30 -7.68 19.01
CA LYS A 20 -8.29 -8.77 18.92
C LYS A 20 -7.98 -9.22 17.49
N ASN A 21 -8.05 -8.32 16.50
CA ASN A 21 -7.74 -8.64 15.12
C ASN A 21 -6.46 -7.94 14.65
N ALA A 22 -5.47 -8.71 14.18
CA ALA A 22 -4.22 -8.21 13.61
C ALA A 22 -4.38 -7.63 12.20
N GLY A 23 -5.57 -7.76 11.59
CA GLY A 23 -5.87 -7.34 10.22
C GLY A 23 -5.66 -5.85 9.93
N ILE A 24 -5.51 -4.99 10.94
CA ILE A 24 -5.16 -3.56 10.80
C ILE A 24 -3.64 -3.34 10.86
N ALA A 25 -2.91 -4.16 11.62
CA ALA A 25 -1.47 -4.01 11.78
C ALA A 25 -0.68 -4.48 10.54
N ILE A 26 -1.15 -5.54 9.88
CA ILE A 26 -0.53 -6.12 8.67
C ILE A 26 -0.49 -5.12 7.49
N PRO A 27 -1.60 -4.49 7.07
CA PRO A 27 -1.55 -3.46 6.02
C PRO A 27 -0.67 -2.27 6.42
N ALA A 28 -0.61 -1.94 7.72
CA ALA A 28 0.22 -0.85 8.21
C ALA A 28 1.73 -1.13 8.10
N THR A 29 2.19 -2.37 8.21
CA THR A 29 3.62 -2.70 8.03
C THR A 29 4.05 -2.53 6.59
N LEU A 30 3.20 -2.96 5.65
CA LEU A 30 3.47 -2.76 4.22
C LEU A 30 3.63 -1.26 3.94
N LEU A 31 2.70 -0.43 4.40
CA LEU A 31 2.66 1.02 4.16
C LEU A 31 3.86 1.81 4.70
N LEU A 32 4.81 1.22 5.42
CA LEU A 32 5.94 1.93 6.01
C LEU A 32 7.16 2.07 5.08
N MET A 33 7.16 1.43 3.91
CA MET A 33 8.34 1.48 3.03
C MET A 33 8.75 2.93 2.69
N ARG A 34 10.07 3.13 2.57
CA ARG A 34 10.68 4.44 2.31
C ARG A 34 10.35 4.86 0.86
N TYR A 35 10.02 6.13 0.67
CA TYR A 35 9.79 6.74 -0.65
C TYR A 35 10.36 8.14 -0.59
N THR A 36 11.05 8.51 -1.65
CA THR A 36 11.70 9.80 -1.88
C THR A 36 10.74 10.68 -2.69
N GLY A 37 10.08 11.65 -2.05
CA GLY A 37 9.12 12.55 -2.69
C GLY A 37 8.15 13.19 -1.70
N SER A 38 7.19 13.98 -2.19
CA SER A 38 6.16 14.58 -1.34
C SER A 38 5.35 13.49 -0.63
N ALA A 39 5.33 13.53 0.70
CA ALA A 39 4.66 12.51 1.50
C ALA A 39 3.11 12.54 1.33
N ILE A 40 2.52 13.64 0.86
CA ILE A 40 1.10 13.68 0.46
C ILE A 40 0.87 12.86 -0.81
N GLN A 41 1.66 13.08 -1.87
CA GLN A 41 1.52 12.31 -3.12
C GLN A 41 1.83 10.84 -2.91
N LYS A 42 2.82 10.54 -2.07
CA LYS A 42 3.15 9.18 -1.62
C LYS A 42 1.94 8.48 -1.01
N ASN A 43 1.27 9.12 -0.06
CA ASN A 43 0.13 8.51 0.64
C ASN A 43 -1.11 8.41 -0.24
N ALA A 44 -1.34 9.39 -1.11
CA ALA A 44 -2.45 9.34 -2.08
C ALA A 44 -2.31 8.16 -3.05
N LYS A 45 -1.11 7.95 -3.63
CA LYS A 45 -0.84 6.81 -4.53
C LYS A 45 -1.00 5.47 -3.82
N ARG A 46 -0.59 5.39 -2.56
CA ARG A 46 -0.74 4.18 -1.73
C ARG A 46 -2.20 3.88 -1.44
N LEU A 47 -2.95 4.88 -0.97
CA LEU A 47 -4.39 4.76 -0.75
C LEU A 47 -5.08 4.28 -2.03
N GLN A 48 -4.78 4.91 -3.16
CA GLN A 48 -5.31 4.53 -4.46
C GLN A 48 -5.00 3.07 -4.81
N ALA A 49 -3.74 2.65 -4.66
CA ALA A 49 -3.33 1.27 -4.95
C ALA A 49 -4.02 0.24 -4.05
N VAL A 50 -4.17 0.53 -2.76
CA VAL A 50 -4.89 -0.38 -1.84
C VAL A 50 -6.37 -0.46 -2.20
N VAL A 51 -7.02 0.68 -2.45
CA VAL A 51 -8.45 0.72 -2.78
C VAL A 51 -8.70 0.00 -4.10
N LEU A 52 -7.92 0.30 -5.14
CA LEU A 52 -8.02 -0.37 -6.44
C LEU A 52 -7.76 -1.87 -6.32
N GLY A 53 -6.71 -2.28 -5.60
CA GLY A 53 -6.42 -3.70 -5.39
C GLY A 53 -7.54 -4.43 -4.66
N THR A 54 -7.99 -3.87 -3.53
CA THR A 54 -9.04 -4.47 -2.70
C THR A 54 -10.36 -4.59 -3.46
N VAL A 55 -10.82 -3.49 -4.10
CA VAL A 55 -12.09 -3.47 -4.82
C VAL A 55 -12.06 -4.43 -6.01
N THR A 56 -10.97 -4.41 -6.79
CA THR A 56 -10.85 -5.29 -7.96
C THR A 56 -10.78 -6.76 -7.56
N GLY A 57 -10.03 -7.09 -6.50
CA GLY A 57 -9.93 -8.46 -6.03
C GLY A 57 -11.27 -9.03 -5.53
N ILE A 58 -12.06 -8.20 -4.84
CA ILE A 58 -13.40 -8.58 -4.38
C ILE A 58 -14.36 -8.72 -5.55
N LEU A 59 -14.27 -7.86 -6.56
CA LEU A 59 -15.10 -7.94 -7.76
C LEU A 59 -14.83 -9.24 -8.53
N ILE A 60 -13.56 -9.59 -8.72
CA ILE A 60 -13.16 -10.86 -9.33
C ILE A 60 -13.74 -12.05 -8.55
N HIS A 61 -13.60 -12.02 -7.22
CA HIS A 61 -14.15 -13.06 -6.36
C HIS A 61 -15.69 -13.11 -6.40
N ALA A 62 -16.39 -11.98 -6.49
CA ALA A 62 -17.85 -11.94 -6.56
C ALA A 62 -18.39 -12.56 -7.87
N ILE A 63 -17.65 -12.44 -8.96
CA ILE A 63 -18.05 -12.99 -10.27
C ILE A 63 -17.76 -14.50 -10.34
N VAL A 64 -16.65 -14.95 -9.75
CA VAL A 64 -16.05 -16.28 -10.04
C VAL A 64 -15.98 -17.21 -8.82
N GLY A 65 -16.10 -16.68 -7.61
CA GLY A 65 -15.89 -17.37 -6.32
C GLY A 65 -16.97 -18.38 -5.90
N ARG A 66 -17.55 -19.10 -6.86
CA ARG A 66 -18.50 -20.20 -6.61
C ARG A 66 -17.75 -21.49 -6.28
N CYS A 67 -18.32 -22.38 -5.44
CA CYS A 67 -17.70 -23.65 -5.09
C CYS A 67 -17.89 -24.73 -6.16
N VAL A 68 -17.66 -24.38 -7.43
CA VAL A 68 -17.68 -25.29 -8.57
C VAL A 68 -16.29 -25.41 -9.16
N TRP A 69 -15.95 -26.55 -9.75
CA TRP A 69 -14.62 -26.82 -10.31
C TRP A 69 -14.18 -25.76 -11.35
N TRP A 70 -15.11 -25.27 -12.18
CA TRP A 70 -14.84 -24.17 -13.13
C TRP A 70 -14.56 -22.84 -12.44
N GLY A 71 -15.19 -22.58 -11.29
CA GLY A 71 -14.94 -21.39 -10.48
C GLY A 71 -13.51 -21.38 -9.93
N TYR A 72 -13.01 -22.52 -9.45
CA TYR A 72 -11.61 -22.65 -9.04
C TYR A 72 -10.64 -22.45 -10.20
N ALA A 73 -10.89 -23.08 -11.35
CA ALA A 73 -10.05 -22.93 -12.53
C ALA A 73 -9.97 -21.47 -13.00
N LEU A 74 -11.11 -20.80 -13.08
CA LEU A 74 -11.19 -19.42 -13.57
C LEU A 74 -10.66 -18.41 -12.54
N THR A 75 -10.80 -18.69 -11.24
CA THR A 75 -10.13 -17.93 -10.17
C THR A 75 -8.61 -18.03 -10.31
N GLY A 76 -8.07 -19.22 -10.58
CA GLY A 76 -6.63 -19.42 -10.79
C GLY A 76 -6.09 -18.65 -12.00
N VAL A 77 -6.83 -18.64 -13.11
CA VAL A 77 -6.46 -17.89 -14.32
C VAL A 77 -6.47 -16.39 -14.07
N LEU A 78 -7.54 -15.85 -13.47
CA LEU A 78 -7.63 -14.42 -13.18
C LEU A 78 -6.60 -13.98 -12.14
N TYR A 79 -6.32 -14.82 -11.15
CA TYR A 79 -5.25 -14.60 -10.18
C TYR A 79 -3.87 -14.49 -10.87
N PHE A 80 -3.58 -15.38 -11.81
CA PHE A 80 -2.33 -15.35 -12.57
C PHE A 80 -2.19 -14.07 -13.40
N PHE A 81 -3.23 -13.69 -14.15
CA PHE A 81 -3.21 -12.44 -14.93
C PHE A 81 -3.11 -11.19 -14.04
N TRP A 82 -3.79 -11.19 -12.89
CA TRP A 82 -3.69 -10.11 -11.92
C TRP A 82 -2.27 -9.93 -11.39
N LEU A 83 -1.61 -11.04 -11.03
CA LEU A 83 -0.23 -11.02 -10.58
C LEU A 83 0.72 -10.53 -11.66
N ILE A 84 0.58 -11.01 -12.91
CA ILE A 84 1.41 -10.53 -14.02
C ILE A 84 1.27 -9.03 -14.21
N LEU A 85 0.04 -8.51 -14.24
CA LEU A 85 -0.21 -7.08 -14.45
C LEU A 85 0.39 -6.24 -13.32
N THR A 86 0.20 -6.67 -12.07
CA THR A 86 0.72 -5.93 -10.90
C THR A 86 2.24 -6.03 -10.75
N LEU A 87 2.85 -7.18 -11.10
CA LEU A 87 4.30 -7.32 -11.18
C LEU A 87 4.89 -6.51 -12.32
N PHE A 88 4.21 -6.43 -13.47
CA PHE A 88 4.65 -5.59 -14.58
C PHE A 88 4.76 -4.13 -14.14
N ILE A 89 3.73 -3.60 -13.46
CA ILE A 89 3.76 -2.25 -12.87
C ILE A 89 4.93 -2.10 -11.87
N TYR A 90 5.19 -3.14 -11.07
CA TYR A 90 6.27 -3.14 -10.08
C TYR A 90 7.66 -3.00 -10.74
N PHE A 91 7.90 -3.68 -11.86
CA PHE A 91 9.21 -3.71 -12.52
C PHE A 91 9.40 -2.60 -13.57
N ASP A 92 8.33 -2.17 -14.23
CA ASP A 92 8.40 -1.17 -15.32
C ASP A 92 8.47 0.27 -14.78
N THR A 93 7.80 0.56 -13.65
CA THR A 93 7.70 1.93 -13.14
C THR A 93 8.60 2.20 -11.94
N VAL A 94 9.68 2.95 -12.13
CA VAL A 94 10.63 3.31 -11.05
C VAL A 94 9.95 4.16 -9.96
N ASP A 95 9.05 5.07 -10.35
CA ASP A 95 8.37 6.00 -9.43
C ASP A 95 7.15 5.41 -8.71
N ASN A 96 6.57 4.33 -9.24
CA ASN A 96 5.31 3.76 -8.75
C ASN A 96 5.44 2.26 -8.42
N SER A 97 6.63 1.68 -8.47
CA SER A 97 6.90 0.26 -8.21
C SER A 97 6.17 -0.24 -6.96
N TYR A 98 6.30 0.50 -5.86
CA TYR A 98 5.67 0.17 -4.59
C TYR A 98 4.12 0.12 -4.63
N SER A 99 3.49 0.93 -5.48
CA SER A 99 2.04 0.90 -5.68
C SER A 99 1.57 -0.39 -6.36
N GLY A 100 2.37 -0.93 -7.30
CA GLY A 100 2.11 -2.22 -7.94
C GLY A 100 2.19 -3.38 -6.95
N LEU A 101 3.18 -3.38 -6.06
CA LEU A 101 3.32 -4.38 -5.00
C LEU A 101 2.11 -4.35 -4.03
N LEU A 102 1.67 -3.15 -3.66
CA LEU A 102 0.54 -2.97 -2.76
C LEU A 102 -0.76 -3.47 -3.41
N MET A 103 -0.97 -3.14 -4.68
CA MET A 103 -2.10 -3.60 -5.47
C MET A 103 -2.11 -5.13 -5.64
N ALA A 104 -0.94 -5.73 -5.83
CA ALA A 104 -0.78 -7.19 -5.85
C ALA A 104 -1.28 -7.79 -4.52
N TYR A 105 -0.71 -7.36 -3.39
CA TYR A 105 -1.03 -7.90 -2.07
C TYR A 105 -2.52 -7.78 -1.71
N PHE A 106 -3.13 -6.59 -1.87
CA PHE A 106 -4.54 -6.42 -1.52
C PHE A 106 -5.49 -7.06 -2.52
N GLY A 107 -5.11 -7.12 -3.80
CA GLY A 107 -5.89 -7.82 -4.81
C GLY A 107 -5.89 -9.33 -4.58
N THR A 108 -4.74 -9.94 -4.27
CA THR A 108 -4.67 -11.38 -3.98
C THR A 108 -5.52 -11.76 -2.76
N MET A 109 -5.51 -10.96 -1.70
CA MET A 109 -6.37 -11.17 -0.53
C MET A 109 -7.88 -11.06 -0.84
N GLY A 110 -8.26 -10.32 -1.88
CA GLY A 110 -9.64 -10.27 -2.38
C GLY A 110 -10.01 -11.48 -3.24
N ILE A 111 -9.13 -11.87 -4.18
CA ILE A 111 -9.36 -12.94 -5.16
C ILE A 111 -9.40 -14.31 -4.47
N LEU A 112 -8.41 -14.59 -3.60
CA LEU A 112 -8.23 -15.87 -2.91
C LEU A 112 -9.13 -16.05 -1.68
N ARG A 113 -10.25 -15.34 -1.61
CA ARG A 113 -11.24 -15.64 -0.59
C ARG A 113 -11.78 -17.05 -0.80
N GLY A 114 -12.06 -17.74 0.31
CA GLY A 114 -12.68 -19.06 0.26
C GLY A 114 -13.96 -19.00 -0.58
N CYS A 115 -14.26 -20.06 -1.33
CA CYS A 115 -15.48 -20.11 -2.12
C CYS A 115 -16.71 -20.04 -1.18
N ASN A 116 -17.81 -19.48 -1.68
CA ASN A 116 -19.07 -19.50 -0.96
C ASN A 116 -20.23 -19.76 -1.92
N ASP A 117 -21.03 -20.78 -1.63
CA ASP A 117 -22.23 -21.13 -2.41
C ASP A 117 -23.48 -20.38 -1.93
N LEU A 118 -23.44 -19.79 -0.74
CA LEU A 118 -24.49 -18.88 -0.29
C LEU A 118 -24.37 -17.54 -1.02
N ASN A 119 -25.52 -16.99 -1.42
CA ASN A 119 -25.66 -15.65 -2.00
C ASN A 119 -24.70 -14.66 -1.31
N PHE A 120 -23.96 -13.89 -2.10
CA PHE A 120 -22.91 -12.95 -1.68
C PHE A 120 -23.25 -12.30 -0.33
N ASP A 121 -22.64 -12.79 0.75
CA ASP A 121 -22.88 -12.25 2.08
C ASP A 121 -21.97 -11.02 2.27
N PRO A 122 -22.53 -9.79 2.26
CA PRO A 122 -21.74 -8.58 2.38
C PRO A 122 -20.98 -8.51 3.71
N MET A 123 -21.42 -9.25 4.73
CA MET A 123 -20.84 -9.21 6.07
C MET A 123 -19.46 -9.87 6.14
N LEU A 124 -19.20 -10.91 5.35
CA LEU A 124 -17.87 -11.52 5.23
C LEU A 124 -16.87 -10.59 4.52
N THR A 125 -17.38 -9.75 3.62
CA THR A 125 -16.58 -8.83 2.80
C THR A 125 -16.28 -7.51 3.53
N HIS A 126 -17.14 -7.09 4.45
CA HIS A 126 -17.07 -5.79 5.11
C HIS A 126 -15.84 -5.65 6.03
N TYR A 127 -15.59 -6.63 6.91
CA TYR A 127 -14.51 -6.52 7.91
C TYR A 127 -13.10 -6.38 7.33
N PRO A 128 -12.69 -7.14 6.29
CA PRO A 128 -11.35 -6.98 5.70
C PRO A 128 -11.14 -5.63 5.02
N ILE A 129 -12.18 -5.10 4.34
CA ILE A 129 -12.13 -3.78 3.70
C ILE A 129 -11.97 -2.71 4.79
N THR A 130 -12.84 -2.75 5.79
CA THR A 130 -12.87 -1.76 6.87
C THR A 130 -11.55 -1.73 7.63
N ASN A 131 -10.99 -2.88 7.97
CA ASN A 131 -9.67 -2.96 8.63
C ASN A 131 -8.56 -2.32 7.78
N THR A 132 -8.60 -2.56 6.47
CA THR A 132 -7.61 -2.02 5.53
C THR A 132 -7.74 -0.50 5.38
N VAL A 133 -8.97 0.01 5.25
CA VAL A 133 -9.24 1.46 5.15
C VAL A 133 -8.83 2.19 6.42
N VAL A 134 -9.17 1.64 7.60
CA VAL A 134 -8.78 2.21 8.90
C VAL A 134 -7.25 2.24 9.03
N ALA A 135 -6.55 1.16 8.63
CA ALA A 135 -5.09 1.13 8.65
C ALA A 135 -4.47 2.23 7.79
N ILE A 136 -4.96 2.43 6.56
CA ILE A 136 -4.45 3.48 5.68
C ILE A 136 -4.74 4.86 6.24
N PHE A 137 -5.92 5.08 6.80
CA PHE A 137 -6.29 6.36 7.39
C PHE A 137 -5.36 6.73 8.55
N VAL A 138 -5.14 5.79 9.48
CA VAL A 138 -4.23 5.97 10.61
C VAL A 138 -2.80 6.23 10.12
N VAL A 139 -2.28 5.41 9.20
CA VAL A 139 -0.93 5.61 8.68
C VAL A 139 -0.82 6.96 7.98
N THR A 140 -1.75 7.32 7.10
CA THR A 140 -1.74 8.60 6.37
C THR A 140 -1.84 9.81 7.29
N PHE A 141 -2.67 9.72 8.34
CA PHE A 141 -2.81 10.76 9.34
C PHE A 141 -1.49 10.99 10.09
N PHE A 142 -0.87 9.91 10.58
CA PHE A 142 0.44 10.00 11.24
C PHE A 142 1.56 10.40 10.27
N ASP A 143 1.49 10.02 9.00
CA ASP A 143 2.46 10.45 8.00
C ASP A 143 2.34 11.95 7.69
N THR A 144 1.13 12.51 7.77
CA THR A 144 0.88 13.94 7.55
C THR A 144 1.31 14.77 8.77
N ILE A 145 1.03 14.29 9.98
CA ILE A 145 1.42 14.99 11.22
C ILE A 145 2.92 14.93 11.44
N PHE A 146 3.53 13.75 11.25
CA PHE A 146 4.95 13.52 11.50
C PHE A 146 5.77 13.58 10.21
N GLN A 147 5.33 14.38 9.24
CA GLN A 147 6.08 14.57 7.99
C GLN A 147 7.41 15.26 8.34
N PRO A 148 8.58 14.67 8.01
CA PRO A 148 9.83 15.43 8.03
C PRO A 148 9.69 16.60 7.05
N SER A 149 10.47 17.66 7.29
CA SER A 149 10.33 18.99 6.66
C SER A 149 9.97 18.96 5.16
N ARG A 150 9.28 20.00 4.69
CA ARG A 150 8.80 20.13 3.30
C ARG A 150 9.84 19.61 2.31
N ALA A 151 9.40 18.84 1.32
CA ALA A 151 10.27 18.36 0.24
C ALA A 151 11.08 19.48 -0.45
N SER A 152 10.59 20.73 -0.41
CA SER A 152 11.32 21.92 -0.87
C SER A 152 12.59 22.21 -0.05
N VAL A 153 12.58 21.96 1.26
CA VAL A 153 13.74 22.15 2.14
C VAL A 153 14.76 21.05 1.90
N ALA A 154 14.31 19.80 1.78
CA ALA A 154 15.19 18.68 1.44
C ALA A 154 15.84 18.84 0.05
N ALA A 155 15.10 19.36 -0.94
CA ALA A 155 15.65 19.67 -2.25
C ALA A 155 16.64 20.85 -2.23
N TYR A 156 16.36 21.87 -1.40
CA TYR A 156 17.27 23.00 -1.21
C TYR A 156 18.57 22.57 -0.52
N GLU A 157 18.51 21.72 0.50
CA GLU A 157 19.69 21.15 1.16
C GLU A 157 20.51 20.29 0.20
N ALA A 158 19.88 19.37 -0.55
CA ALA A 158 20.58 18.56 -1.53
C ALA A 158 21.24 19.41 -2.63
N TYR A 159 20.56 20.47 -3.11
CA TYR A 159 21.15 21.40 -4.07
C TYR A 159 22.36 22.13 -3.50
N LYS A 160 22.29 22.57 -2.24
CA LYS A 160 23.38 23.24 -1.55
C LYS A 160 24.58 22.30 -1.35
N GLU A 161 24.33 21.03 -1.05
CA GLU A 161 25.35 19.99 -0.86
C GLU A 161 26.11 19.70 -2.17
N VAL A 162 25.38 19.60 -3.29
CA VAL A 162 25.98 19.48 -4.63
C VAL A 162 26.81 20.72 -4.97
N TRP A 163 26.31 21.92 -4.67
CA TRP A 163 27.02 23.16 -4.93
C TRP A 163 28.34 23.25 -4.12
N GLN A 164 28.31 22.84 -2.85
CA GLN A 164 29.51 22.79 -2.00
C GLN A 164 30.53 21.78 -2.53
N THR A 165 30.08 20.60 -2.95
CA THR A 165 30.96 19.59 -3.54
C THR A 165 31.63 20.09 -4.82
N LEU A 166 30.88 20.86 -5.64
CA LEU A 166 31.41 21.47 -6.86
C LEU A 166 32.42 22.58 -6.54
N GLU A 167 32.15 23.40 -5.52
CA GLU A 167 33.06 24.45 -5.06
C GLU A 167 34.39 23.86 -4.56
N ASP A 168 34.33 22.77 -3.80
CA ASP A 168 35.52 22.08 -3.29
C ASP A 168 36.34 21.44 -4.42
N ALA A 169 35.68 20.80 -5.40
CA ALA A 169 36.37 20.25 -6.58
C ALA A 169 37.02 21.34 -7.44
N VAL A 170 36.40 22.51 -7.56
CA VAL A 170 36.97 23.65 -8.29
C VAL A 170 38.18 24.23 -7.55
N LYS A 171 38.11 24.33 -6.22
CA LYS A 171 39.25 24.78 -5.39
C LYS A 171 40.44 23.82 -5.48
N ASP A 172 40.18 22.51 -5.49
CA ASP A 172 41.21 21.48 -5.62
C ASP A 172 41.95 21.55 -6.98
N ILE A 173 41.23 21.89 -8.06
CA ILE A 173 41.82 22.03 -9.41
C ILE A 173 42.61 23.34 -9.57
N PHE A 174 42.13 24.45 -8.99
CA PHE A 174 42.71 25.78 -9.20
C PHE A 174 43.75 26.20 -8.15
N ASP A 175 43.84 25.51 -7.02
CA ASP A 175 44.84 25.77 -5.97
C ASP A 175 45.58 24.46 -5.59
N PRO A 176 46.25 23.79 -6.55
CA PRO A 176 47.03 22.60 -6.24
C PRO A 176 48.26 23.01 -5.42
N GLN A 177 48.32 22.58 -4.16
CA GLN A 177 49.57 22.57 -3.40
C GLN A 177 50.53 21.50 -3.93
#